data_AF-A0A1B6QJT4-F1
#
_entry.id   AF-A0A1B6QJT4-F1
#
_cell.length_a   1.000
_cell.length_b   1.000
_cell.length_c   1.000
_cell.angle_alpha   90.00
_cell.angle_beta   90.00
_cell.angle_gamma   90.00
#
_symmetry.space_group_name_H-M   'P 1'
#
loop_
_entity.id
_entity.type
_entity.pdbx_description
1 polymer ?
#
loop_
_entity_poly.entity_id
_entity_poly.type
_entity_poly.pdbx_seq_one_letter_code
_entity_poly.pdbx_strand_id
1 'polypeptide(L)'
;MALQEIQLIRIQLRVPEIGWTTQKVFHLMNFIVNGVRSIIFGFHAYVFLLQRKVYTLVLLDLPGLLFFSTYTLLVLFWAEIYHQAKHLPTDKLRTIYIAVNSVIYVIQVCIWVYLGINDNPLVELVSKVFISAVSFIALLGFLIYGGRLFVMLRHFPIESKGRRKKLIEVGTVTAICFTCFLIRCIVVAISSFDPDLSLEVLDHPVLDFFYYMLTEILPSALVLFVLRKLPPKRVSGQYNSIR
;
A
#
# COMPACT_ATOMS: atom_id res chain seq x y z
N MET A 1 6.12 2.84 15.89
CA MET A 1 6.10 1.78 14.85
C MET A 1 6.74 0.51 15.38
N ALA A 2 8.05 0.51 15.70
CA ALA A 2 8.78 -0.67 16.21
C ALA A 2 8.14 -1.39 17.43
N LEU A 3 7.62 -0.65 18.42
CA LEU A 3 6.96 -1.25 19.59
C LEU A 3 5.72 -2.08 19.25
N GLN A 4 4.95 -1.72 18.22
CA GLN A 4 3.76 -2.49 17.83
C GLN A 4 4.12 -3.79 17.10
N GLU A 5 5.21 -3.78 16.35
CA GLU A 5 5.68 -4.95 15.59
C GLU A 5 6.38 -5.96 16.50
N ILE A 6 7.16 -5.49 17.48
CA ILE A 6 7.73 -6.35 18.52
C ILE A 6 6.61 -7.07 19.28
N GLN A 7 5.49 -6.40 19.53
CA GLN A 7 4.32 -7.01 20.17
C GLN A 7 3.65 -8.04 19.25
N LEU A 8 3.49 -7.74 17.96
CA LEU A 8 2.93 -8.68 16.97
C LEU A 8 3.79 -9.94 16.81
N ILE A 9 5.10 -9.79 16.70
CA ILE A 9 6.07 -10.89 16.57
C ILE A 9 6.07 -11.73 17.85
N ARG A 10 6.10 -11.10 19.03
CA ARG A 10 6.02 -11.82 20.32
C ARG A 10 4.73 -12.62 20.47
N ILE A 11 3.59 -12.08 20.04
CA ILE A 11 2.30 -12.79 20.10
C ILE A 11 2.30 -13.98 19.13
N GLN A 12 2.87 -13.83 17.92
CA GLN A 12 2.97 -14.91 16.94
C GLN A 12 3.87 -16.05 17.42
N LEU A 13 5.01 -15.73 18.02
CA LEU A 13 5.93 -16.72 18.59
C LEU A 13 5.33 -17.44 19.80
N ARG A 14 4.42 -16.78 20.54
CA ARG A 14 3.79 -17.34 21.74
C ARG A 14 2.56 -18.20 21.43
N VAL A 15 1.82 -17.92 20.35
CA VAL A 15 0.60 -18.64 19.99
C VAL A 15 0.54 -18.86 18.46
N PRO A 16 1.27 -19.86 17.93
CA PRO A 16 1.33 -20.13 16.49
C PRO A 16 -0.01 -20.59 15.89
N GLU A 17 -0.93 -21.08 16.73
CA GLU A 17 -2.29 -21.48 16.33
C GLU A 17 -3.15 -20.31 15.82
N ILE A 18 -2.80 -19.06 16.18
CA ILE A 18 -3.44 -17.87 15.60
C ILE A 18 -2.79 -17.62 14.25
N GLY A 19 -3.38 -18.16 13.18
CA GLY A 19 -2.92 -18.02 11.80
C GLY A 19 -2.65 -16.57 11.35
N TRP A 20 -2.05 -16.42 10.16
CA TRP A 20 -1.73 -15.12 9.57
C TRP A 20 -3.00 -14.38 9.13
N THR A 21 -3.35 -13.31 9.85
CA THR A 21 -4.48 -12.44 9.48
C THR A 21 -4.01 -11.39 8.49
N THR A 22 -4.92 -10.92 7.61
CA THR A 22 -4.68 -9.83 6.64
C THR A 22 -4.06 -8.59 7.30
N GLN A 23 -4.42 -8.33 8.55
CA GLN A 23 -3.87 -7.22 9.31
C GLN A 23 -2.41 -7.43 9.74
N LYS A 24 -2.03 -8.63 10.21
CA LYS A 24 -0.63 -8.94 10.54
C LYS A 24 0.25 -8.77 9.29
N VAL A 25 -0.25 -9.26 8.15
CA VAL A 25 0.41 -9.11 6.85
C VAL A 25 0.53 -7.63 6.49
N PHE A 26 -0.52 -6.82 6.64
CA PHE A 26 -0.47 -5.38 6.38
C PHE A 26 0.60 -4.64 7.22
N HIS A 27 0.70 -4.96 8.52
CA HIS A 27 1.74 -4.40 9.38
C HIS A 27 3.15 -4.82 8.94
N LEU A 28 3.35 -6.12 8.68
CA LEU A 28 4.63 -6.64 8.20
C LEU A 28 5.05 -6.02 6.87
N MET A 29 4.12 -5.89 5.92
CA MET A 29 4.41 -5.27 4.63
C MET A 29 4.75 -3.79 4.79
N ASN A 30 4.03 -3.04 5.64
CA ASN A 30 4.40 -1.66 5.95
C ASN A 30 5.81 -1.55 6.54
N PHE A 31 6.18 -2.45 7.46
CA PHE A 31 7.53 -2.48 8.01
C PHE A 31 8.57 -2.66 6.91
N ILE A 32 8.35 -3.63 6.02
CA ILE A 32 9.26 -3.91 4.90
C ILE A 32 9.37 -2.69 3.97
N VAL A 33 8.24 -2.10 3.56
CA VAL A 33 8.21 -0.93 2.68
C VAL A 33 9.00 0.24 3.28
N ASN A 34 8.67 0.61 4.51
CA ASN A 34 9.31 1.75 5.18
C ASN A 34 10.78 1.46 5.50
N GLY A 35 11.12 0.21 5.83
CA GLY A 35 12.49 -0.24 6.07
C GLY A 35 13.35 -0.16 4.81
N VAL A 36 12.88 -0.72 3.69
CA VAL A 36 13.58 -0.65 2.40
C VAL A 36 13.76 0.81 1.98
N ARG A 37 12.71 1.65 2.08
CA ARG A 37 12.79 3.08 1.75
C ARG A 37 13.81 3.82 2.64
N SER A 38 13.83 3.53 3.93
CA SER A 38 14.77 4.12 4.88
C SER A 38 16.22 3.72 4.59
N ILE A 39 16.47 2.48 4.19
CA ILE A 39 17.79 2.01 3.75
C ILE A 39 18.23 2.76 2.49
N ILE A 40 17.37 2.86 1.47
CA ILE A 40 17.69 3.56 0.22
C ILE A 40 18.07 5.02 0.49
N PHE A 41 17.33 5.72 1.35
CA PHE A 41 17.69 7.08 1.74
C PHE A 41 18.95 7.17 2.60
N GLY A 42 19.16 6.24 3.52
CA GLY A 42 20.39 6.19 4.33
C GLY A 42 21.64 6.00 3.48
N PHE A 43 21.51 5.30 2.35
CA PHE A 43 22.57 5.08 1.38
C PHE A 43 22.41 5.90 0.10
N HIS A 44 21.62 6.99 0.12
CA HIS A 44 21.28 7.76 -1.08
C HIS A 44 22.52 8.13 -1.90
N ALA A 45 23.56 8.69 -1.27
CA ALA A 45 24.80 9.04 -1.96
C ALA A 45 25.45 7.85 -2.69
N TYR A 46 25.35 6.63 -2.15
CA TYR A 46 25.91 5.41 -2.75
C TYR A 46 24.99 4.79 -3.81
N VAL A 47 23.68 4.86 -3.62
CA VAL A 47 22.67 4.36 -4.57
C VAL A 47 22.82 5.06 -5.92
N PHE A 48 23.08 6.36 -5.89
CA PHE A 48 23.24 7.15 -7.10
C PHE A 48 24.66 7.10 -7.70
N LEU A 49 25.65 6.52 -6.99
CA LEU A 49 26.97 6.20 -7.53
C LEU A 49 27.01 4.87 -8.28
N LEU A 50 25.89 4.12 -8.31
CA LEU A 50 25.79 2.88 -9.07
C LEU A 50 25.93 3.19 -10.56
N GLN A 51 26.94 2.58 -11.20
CA GLN A 51 27.31 2.90 -12.58
C GLN A 51 26.24 2.57 -13.63
N ARG A 52 25.22 1.76 -13.29
CA ARG A 52 24.17 1.35 -14.22
C ARG A 52 22.82 1.92 -13.76
N LYS A 53 22.27 2.83 -14.57
CA LYS A 53 21.00 3.55 -14.35
C LYS A 53 19.84 2.66 -13.88
N VAL A 54 19.75 1.44 -14.41
CA VAL A 54 18.72 0.47 -14.01
C VAL A 54 18.73 0.11 -12.53
N TYR A 55 19.89 0.06 -11.86
CA TYR A 55 19.90 -0.27 -10.44
C TYR A 55 19.27 0.85 -9.61
N THR A 56 19.47 2.10 -10.00
CA THR A 56 18.81 3.26 -9.39
C THR A 56 17.30 3.18 -9.60
N LEU A 57 16.84 2.89 -10.84
CA LEU A 57 15.41 2.72 -11.15
C LEU A 57 14.77 1.62 -10.29
N VAL A 58 15.39 0.43 -10.25
CA VAL A 58 14.91 -0.69 -9.42
C VAL A 58 14.80 -0.30 -7.95
N LEU A 59 15.82 0.38 -7.42
CA LEU A 59 15.84 0.79 -6.02
C LEU A 59 14.77 1.85 -5.71
N LEU A 60 14.48 2.76 -6.64
CA LEU A 60 13.45 3.80 -6.44
C LEU A 60 12.02 3.28 -6.61
N ASP A 61 11.81 2.39 -7.59
CA ASP A 61 10.49 1.83 -7.96
C ASP A 61 10.02 0.71 -7.02
N LEU A 62 10.93 -0.16 -6.58
CA LEU A 62 10.57 -1.35 -5.79
C LEU A 62 9.80 -1.02 -4.50
N PRO A 63 10.20 -0.03 -3.67
CA PRO A 63 9.42 0.34 -2.50
C PRO A 63 8.04 0.91 -2.87
N GLY A 64 7.93 1.60 -4.01
CA GLY A 64 6.65 2.06 -4.56
C GLY A 64 5.71 0.90 -4.92
N LEU A 65 6.22 -0.18 -5.51
CA LEU A 65 5.44 -1.39 -5.80
C LEU A 65 5.05 -2.17 -4.54
N LEU A 66 5.97 -2.27 -3.58
CA LEU A 66 5.65 -2.86 -2.27
C LEU A 66 4.59 -2.03 -1.54
N PHE A 67 4.66 -0.69 -1.64
CA PHE A 67 3.63 0.22 -1.13
C PHE A 67 2.29 -0.04 -1.80
N PHE A 68 2.23 -0.10 -3.13
CA PHE A 68 1.02 -0.48 -3.88
C PHE A 68 0.42 -1.80 -3.34
N SER A 69 1.23 -2.85 -3.22
CA SER A 69 0.79 -4.17 -2.76
C SER A 69 0.24 -4.14 -1.34
N THR A 70 0.90 -3.36 -0.47
CA THR A 70 0.51 -3.18 0.94
C THR A 70 -0.85 -2.49 1.06
N TYR A 71 -1.08 -1.45 0.27
CA TYR A 71 -2.30 -0.67 0.38
C TYR A 71 -3.47 -1.26 -0.41
N THR A 72 -3.21 -1.98 -1.49
CA THR A 72 -4.25 -2.79 -2.15
C THR A 72 -4.67 -4.00 -1.31
N LEU A 73 -3.81 -4.49 -0.39
CA LEU A 73 -4.22 -5.46 0.63
C LEU A 73 -5.27 -4.87 1.59
N LEU A 74 -5.14 -3.58 1.92
CA LEU A 74 -6.14 -2.88 2.72
C LEU A 74 -7.46 -2.69 1.94
N VAL A 75 -7.38 -2.40 0.65
CA VAL A 75 -8.55 -2.37 -0.25
C VAL A 75 -9.23 -3.75 -0.28
N LEU A 76 -8.46 -4.84 -0.43
CA LEU A 76 -8.96 -6.20 -0.35
C LEU A 76 -9.68 -6.45 0.98
N PHE A 77 -9.08 -6.04 2.10
CA PHE A 77 -9.69 -6.20 3.42
C PHE A 77 -11.03 -5.45 3.53
N TRP A 78 -11.14 -4.24 2.96
CA TRP A 78 -12.40 -3.51 2.92
C TRP A 78 -13.42 -4.13 1.98
N ALA A 79 -12.98 -4.66 0.84
CA ALA A 79 -13.84 -5.42 -0.07
C ALA A 79 -14.41 -6.67 0.59
N GLU A 80 -13.59 -7.41 1.36
CA GLU A 80 -14.02 -8.58 2.14
C GLU A 80 -15.10 -8.18 3.16
N ILE A 81 -14.90 -7.10 3.94
CA ILE A 81 -15.90 -6.62 4.90
C ILE A 81 -17.21 -6.24 4.20
N TYR A 82 -17.11 -5.52 3.08
CA TYR A 82 -18.28 -5.08 2.32
C TYR A 82 -19.06 -6.28 1.75
N HIS A 83 -18.37 -7.25 1.13
CA HIS A 83 -18.98 -8.47 0.60
C HIS A 83 -19.63 -9.31 1.71
N GLN A 84 -18.93 -9.52 2.83
CA GLN A 84 -19.46 -10.26 3.97
C GLN A 84 -20.75 -9.65 4.52
N ALA A 85 -20.80 -8.32 4.62
CA ALA A 85 -21.99 -7.64 5.13
C ALA A 85 -23.15 -7.61 4.13
N LYS A 86 -22.89 -7.93 2.86
CA LYS A 86 -23.90 -8.12 1.81
C LYS A 86 -24.18 -9.59 1.50
N HIS A 87 -23.60 -10.52 2.27
CA HIS A 87 -23.68 -11.97 2.04
C HIS A 87 -23.24 -12.38 0.62
N LEU A 88 -22.30 -11.64 0.05
CA LEU A 88 -21.69 -11.93 -1.25
C LEU A 88 -20.46 -12.84 -1.09
N PRO A 89 -20.13 -13.66 -2.10
CA PRO A 89 -18.95 -14.53 -2.04
C PRO A 89 -17.66 -13.71 -1.94
N THR A 90 -16.71 -14.19 -1.12
CA THR A 90 -15.40 -13.55 -0.90
C THR A 90 -14.24 -14.31 -1.53
N ASP A 91 -14.46 -15.56 -1.96
CA ASP A 91 -13.39 -16.52 -2.30
C ASP A 91 -12.53 -16.03 -3.48
N LYS A 92 -13.15 -15.30 -4.41
CA LYS A 92 -12.48 -14.77 -5.60
C LYS A 92 -11.65 -13.51 -5.31
N LEU A 93 -11.94 -12.75 -4.24
CA LEU A 93 -11.30 -11.46 -3.99
C LEU A 93 -9.79 -11.61 -3.74
N ARG A 94 -9.40 -12.60 -2.93
CA ARG A 94 -7.98 -12.89 -2.65
C ARG A 94 -7.24 -13.33 -3.91
N THR A 95 -7.86 -14.20 -4.71
CA THR A 95 -7.30 -14.67 -5.98
C THR A 95 -7.08 -13.51 -6.95
N ILE A 96 -8.05 -12.58 -7.06
CA ILE A 96 -7.92 -11.37 -7.88
C ILE A 96 -6.76 -10.50 -7.38
N TYR A 97 -6.68 -10.25 -6.07
CA TYR A 97 -5.57 -9.48 -5.48
C TYR A 97 -4.20 -10.09 -5.81
N ILE A 98 -4.05 -11.41 -5.64
CA ILE A 98 -2.80 -12.12 -5.95
C ILE A 98 -2.50 -12.00 -7.44
N ALA A 99 -3.48 -12.28 -8.31
CA ALA A 99 -3.29 -12.21 -9.75
C ALA A 99 -2.89 -10.81 -10.23
N VAL A 100 -3.55 -9.76 -9.75
CA VAL A 100 -3.23 -8.36 -10.11
C VAL A 100 -1.81 -8.00 -9.68
N ASN A 101 -1.41 -8.34 -8.45
CA ASN A 101 -0.05 -8.08 -8.00
C ASN A 101 0.97 -8.87 -8.83
N SER A 102 0.75 -10.17 -9.03
CA SER A 102 1.63 -11.01 -9.85
C SER A 102 1.83 -10.44 -11.25
N VAL A 103 0.77 -10.01 -11.93
CA VAL A 103 0.86 -9.39 -13.26
C VAL A 103 1.68 -8.10 -13.22
N ILE A 104 1.43 -7.23 -12.24
CA ILE A 104 2.17 -5.97 -12.10
C ILE A 104 3.67 -6.22 -11.88
N TYR A 105 4.03 -7.13 -10.98
CA TYR A 105 5.43 -7.47 -10.70
C TYR A 105 6.12 -8.10 -11.91
N VAL A 106 5.44 -8.98 -12.65
CA VAL A 106 6.00 -9.59 -13.86
C VAL A 106 6.28 -8.53 -14.91
N ILE A 107 5.33 -7.64 -15.19
CA ILE A 107 5.52 -6.54 -16.14
C ILE A 107 6.70 -5.66 -15.72
N GLN A 108 6.78 -5.27 -14.45
CA GLN A 108 7.88 -4.43 -13.97
C GLN A 108 9.24 -5.11 -14.14
N VAL A 109 9.36 -6.38 -13.74
CA VAL A 109 10.62 -7.13 -13.87
C VAL A 109 11.03 -7.21 -15.35
N CYS A 110 10.09 -7.44 -16.27
CA CYS A 110 10.38 -7.41 -17.70
C CYS A 110 10.90 -6.04 -18.17
N ILE A 111 10.30 -4.93 -17.71
CA ILE A 111 10.76 -3.57 -18.01
C ILE A 111 12.19 -3.35 -17.51
N TRP A 112 12.47 -3.70 -16.24
CA TRP A 112 13.81 -3.54 -15.65
C TRP A 112 14.87 -4.39 -16.35
N VAL A 113 14.55 -5.65 -16.69
CA VAL A 113 15.47 -6.53 -17.42
C VAL A 113 15.78 -5.94 -18.80
N TYR A 114 14.76 -5.44 -19.51
CA TYR A 114 14.95 -4.83 -20.83
C TYR A 114 15.84 -3.59 -20.74
N LEU A 115 15.53 -2.65 -19.84
CA LEU A 115 16.36 -1.46 -19.62
C LEU A 115 17.78 -1.80 -19.17
N GLY A 116 17.96 -2.93 -18.49
CA GLY A 116 19.27 -3.38 -17.99
C GLY A 116 20.17 -3.90 -19.10
N ILE A 117 19.57 -4.37 -20.20
CA ILE A 117 20.26 -4.84 -21.41
C ILE A 117 20.42 -3.71 -22.42
N ASN A 118 19.38 -2.91 -22.61
CA ASN A 118 19.31 -1.85 -23.61
C ASN A 118 18.74 -0.57 -23.00
N ASP A 119 19.58 0.47 -22.88
CA ASP A 119 19.16 1.78 -22.39
C ASP A 119 18.33 2.48 -23.46
N ASN A 120 17.02 2.40 -23.33
CA ASN A 120 16.08 2.90 -24.31
C ASN A 120 15.12 3.92 -23.67
N PRO A 121 15.17 5.20 -24.07
CA PRO A 121 14.33 6.26 -23.53
C PRO A 121 12.82 5.98 -23.65
N LEU A 122 12.38 5.27 -24.70
CA LEU A 122 10.98 4.89 -24.86
C LEU A 122 10.55 3.90 -23.77
N VAL A 123 11.42 2.97 -23.38
CA VAL A 123 11.09 1.98 -22.33
C VAL A 123 11.13 2.61 -20.94
N GLU A 124 11.98 3.62 -20.74
CA GLU A 124 11.94 4.45 -19.53
C GLU A 124 10.63 5.23 -19.42
N LEU A 125 10.17 5.84 -20.51
CA LEU A 125 8.85 6.47 -20.58
C LEU A 125 7.73 5.46 -20.26
N VAL A 126 7.78 4.27 -20.85
CA VAL A 126 6.83 3.19 -20.57
C VAL A 126 6.85 2.80 -19.08
N SER A 127 8.02 2.73 -18.45
CA SER A 127 8.15 2.46 -17.01
C SER A 127 7.41 3.51 -16.18
N LYS A 128 7.63 4.80 -16.45
CA LYS A 128 6.98 5.91 -15.74
C LYS A 128 5.46 5.89 -15.92
N VAL A 129 4.99 5.72 -17.16
CA VAL A 129 3.56 5.59 -17.47
C VAL A 129 2.95 4.39 -16.75
N PHE A 130 3.65 3.27 -16.70
CA PHE A 130 3.21 2.07 -16.00
C PHE A 130 3.08 2.31 -14.48
N ILE A 131 4.08 2.91 -13.83
CA ILE A 131 4.01 3.25 -12.39
C ILE A 131 2.88 4.25 -12.10
N SER A 132 2.64 5.22 -12.99
CA SER A 132 1.50 6.14 -12.89
C SER A 132 0.17 5.38 -12.98
N ALA A 133 0.02 4.48 -13.95
CA ALA A 133 -1.17 3.65 -14.11
C ALA A 133 -1.42 2.73 -12.89
N VAL A 134 -0.38 2.11 -12.34
CA VAL A 134 -0.46 1.30 -11.10
C VAL A 134 -0.95 2.15 -9.92
N SER A 135 -0.43 3.36 -9.78
CA SER A 135 -0.87 4.31 -8.73
C SER A 135 -2.34 4.71 -8.92
N PHE A 136 -2.77 4.94 -10.17
CA PHE A 136 -4.15 5.24 -10.50
C PHE A 136 -5.10 4.08 -10.19
N ILE A 137 -4.70 2.84 -10.46
CA ILE A 137 -5.48 1.63 -10.10
C ILE A 137 -5.69 1.55 -8.58
N ALA A 138 -4.65 1.79 -7.78
CA ALA A 138 -4.79 1.83 -6.32
C ALA A 138 -5.75 2.93 -5.86
N LEU A 139 -5.64 4.13 -6.43
CA LEU A 139 -6.55 5.24 -6.18
C LEU A 139 -8.01 4.86 -6.43
N LEU A 140 -8.31 4.20 -7.57
CA LEU A 140 -9.65 3.72 -7.87
C LEU A 140 -10.11 2.66 -6.86
N GLY A 141 -9.23 1.76 -6.44
CA GLY A 141 -9.50 0.77 -5.40
C GLY A 141 -9.97 1.41 -4.09
N PHE A 142 -9.27 2.45 -3.63
CA PHE A 142 -9.66 3.21 -2.43
C PHE A 142 -10.97 3.97 -2.62
N LEU A 143 -11.16 4.61 -3.78
CA LEU A 143 -12.39 5.34 -4.08
C LEU A 143 -13.62 4.42 -4.08
N ILE A 144 -13.51 3.26 -4.74
CA ILE A 144 -14.61 2.30 -4.88
C ILE A 144 -14.90 1.59 -3.56
N TYR A 145 -13.93 0.88 -2.99
CA TYR A 145 -14.18 0.04 -1.81
C TYR A 145 -14.17 0.84 -0.50
N GLY A 146 -13.33 1.88 -0.39
CA GLY A 146 -13.39 2.82 0.73
C GLY A 146 -14.70 3.60 0.75
N GLY A 147 -15.14 4.12 -0.41
CA GLY A 147 -16.42 4.80 -0.56
C GLY A 147 -17.62 3.90 -0.26
N ARG A 148 -17.66 2.70 -0.84
CA ARG A 148 -18.72 1.70 -0.57
C ARG A 148 -18.81 1.34 0.90
N LEU A 149 -17.67 1.07 1.55
CA LEU A 149 -17.63 0.75 2.98
C LEU A 149 -18.07 1.93 3.84
N PHE A 150 -17.65 3.15 3.51
CA PHE A 150 -18.06 4.37 4.20
C PHE A 150 -19.58 4.59 4.14
N VAL A 151 -20.19 4.49 2.95
CA VAL A 151 -21.64 4.64 2.76
C VAL A 151 -22.41 3.55 3.51
N MET A 152 -21.91 2.31 3.48
CA MET A 152 -22.51 1.19 4.19
C MET A 152 -22.49 1.40 5.71
N LEU A 153 -21.38 1.88 6.27
CA LEU A 153 -21.27 2.17 7.70
C LEU A 153 -22.15 3.34 8.13
N ARG A 154 -22.43 4.30 7.23
CA ARG A 154 -23.32 5.44 7.48
C ARG A 154 -24.81 5.09 7.47
N HIS A 155 -25.21 4.05 6.75
CA HIS A 155 -26.63 3.65 6.60
C HIS A 155 -27.26 3.06 7.86
N PHE A 156 -26.48 2.47 8.76
CA PHE A 156 -27.02 1.95 10.00
C PHE A 156 -27.17 3.08 11.04
N PRO A 157 -28.26 3.13 11.82
CA PRO A 157 -28.45 4.15 12.84
C PRO A 157 -27.23 4.16 13.78
N ILE A 158 -26.58 5.33 13.86
CA ILE A 158 -25.30 5.52 14.57
C ILE A 158 -25.60 5.65 16.07
N GLU A 159 -26.17 4.62 16.68
CA GLU A 159 -26.56 4.64 18.09
C GLU A 159 -25.38 4.39 19.04
N SER A 160 -24.28 3.82 18.53
CA SER A 160 -23.10 3.48 19.36
C SER A 160 -21.87 4.34 19.04
N LYS A 161 -21.25 4.90 20.09
CA LYS A 161 -19.98 5.65 20.03
C LYS A 161 -18.86 4.89 19.30
N GLY A 162 -18.83 3.57 19.41
CA GLY A 162 -17.85 2.70 18.74
C GLY A 162 -18.00 2.65 17.20
N ARG A 163 -19.23 2.66 16.69
CA ARG A 163 -19.49 2.62 15.23
C ARG A 163 -19.13 3.94 14.55
N ARG A 164 -19.43 5.08 15.18
CA ARG A 164 -19.02 6.42 14.71
C ARG A 164 -17.50 6.52 14.57
N LYS A 165 -16.76 6.00 15.56
CA LYS A 165 -15.30 5.95 15.51
C LYS A 165 -14.81 5.11 14.32
N LYS A 166 -15.44 3.96 14.05
CA LYS A 166 -15.03 3.11 12.93
C LYS A 166 -15.28 3.75 11.56
N LEU A 167 -16.39 4.47 11.41
CA LEU A 167 -16.70 5.26 10.22
C LEU A 167 -15.61 6.33 9.97
N ILE A 168 -15.22 7.05 11.02
CA ILE A 168 -14.13 8.05 10.94
C ILE A 168 -12.81 7.37 10.56
N GLU A 169 -12.45 6.24 11.17
CA GLU A 169 -11.24 5.49 10.81
C GLU A 169 -11.20 5.13 9.32
N VAL A 170 -12.28 4.53 8.78
CA VAL A 170 -12.35 4.16 7.36
C VAL A 170 -12.29 5.39 6.46
N GLY A 171 -13.05 6.44 6.78
CA GLY A 171 -13.07 7.68 6.01
C GLY A 171 -11.69 8.37 5.98
N THR A 172 -11.05 8.49 7.14
CA THR A 172 -9.71 9.10 7.26
C THR A 172 -8.66 8.28 6.51
N VAL A 173 -8.64 6.95 6.65
CA VAL A 173 -7.68 6.11 5.93
C VAL A 173 -7.92 6.16 4.43
N THR A 174 -9.18 6.18 3.99
CA THR A 174 -9.52 6.30 2.56
C THR A 174 -9.00 7.62 2.00
N ALA A 175 -9.23 8.74 2.70
CA ALA A 175 -8.78 10.06 2.28
C ALA A 175 -7.24 10.13 2.20
N ILE A 176 -6.53 9.65 3.22
CA ILE A 176 -5.06 9.64 3.23
C ILE A 176 -4.52 8.84 2.04
N CYS A 177 -5.01 7.62 1.82
CA CYS A 177 -4.51 6.76 0.75
C CYS A 177 -4.89 7.31 -0.63
N PHE A 178 -6.12 7.80 -0.80
CA PHE A 178 -6.57 8.43 -2.04
C PHE A 178 -5.68 9.63 -2.41
N THR A 179 -5.46 10.56 -1.48
CA THR A 179 -4.61 11.74 -1.72
C THR A 179 -3.17 11.33 -2.01
N CYS A 180 -2.62 10.39 -1.25
CA CYS A 180 -1.28 9.85 -1.47
C CYS A 180 -1.11 9.27 -2.89
N PHE A 181 -1.98 8.35 -3.31
CA PHE A 181 -1.90 7.75 -4.64
C PHE A 181 -2.23 8.74 -5.76
N LEU A 182 -3.06 9.76 -5.50
CA LEU A 182 -3.32 10.84 -6.43
C LEU A 182 -2.06 11.67 -6.68
N ILE A 183 -1.37 12.09 -5.62
CA ILE A 183 -0.11 12.83 -5.72
C ILE A 183 0.91 12.00 -6.49
N ARG A 184 1.07 10.70 -6.16
CA ARG A 184 1.98 9.81 -6.90
C ARG A 184 1.63 9.74 -8.38
N CYS A 185 0.36 9.51 -8.71
CA CYS A 185 -0.12 9.42 -10.09
C CYS A 185 0.22 10.69 -10.88
N ILE A 186 -0.08 11.87 -10.30
CA ILE A 186 0.14 13.17 -10.96
C ILE A 186 1.63 13.45 -11.11
N VAL A 187 2.42 13.34 -10.04
CA VAL A 187 3.85 13.67 -10.08
C VAL A 187 4.58 12.73 -11.05
N VAL A 188 4.28 11.42 -11.02
CA VAL A 188 4.90 10.47 -11.96
C VAL A 188 4.46 10.75 -13.40
N ALA A 189 3.19 11.11 -13.63
CA ALA A 189 2.73 11.52 -14.96
C ALA A 189 3.47 12.77 -15.45
N ILE A 190 3.62 13.80 -14.62
CA ILE A 190 4.36 15.02 -14.97
C ILE A 190 5.84 14.69 -15.26
N SER A 191 6.48 13.87 -14.41
CA SER A 191 7.87 13.41 -14.59
C SER A 191 8.12 12.61 -15.88
N SER A 192 7.06 12.12 -16.51
CA SER A 192 7.12 11.39 -17.78
C SER A 192 7.16 12.33 -18.99
N PHE A 193 6.67 13.56 -18.85
CA PHE A 193 6.63 14.57 -19.91
C PHE A 193 7.65 15.69 -19.72
N ASP A 194 8.08 15.93 -18.48
CA ASP A 194 9.05 16.97 -18.13
C ASP A 194 10.31 16.35 -17.49
N PRO A 195 11.44 16.30 -18.21
CA PRO A 195 12.71 15.77 -17.70
C PRO A 195 13.26 16.56 -16.51
N ASP A 196 13.01 17.87 -16.44
CA ASP A 196 13.53 18.75 -15.37
C ASP A 196 12.81 18.52 -14.04
N LEU A 197 11.61 17.93 -14.08
CA LEU A 197 10.82 17.52 -12.92
C LEU A 197 10.90 16.02 -12.64
N SER A 198 11.87 15.32 -13.22
CA SER A 198 11.95 13.88 -13.07
C SER A 198 12.49 13.46 -11.71
N LEU A 199 11.70 12.66 -10.98
CA LEU A 199 12.02 12.07 -9.67
C LEU A 199 13.15 11.03 -9.70
N GLU A 200 13.74 10.81 -10.88
CA GLU A 200 14.81 9.86 -11.15
C GLU A 200 16.11 10.59 -11.56
N VAL A 201 16.06 11.92 -11.70
CA VAL A 201 17.23 12.73 -12.03
C VAL A 201 17.93 13.16 -10.74
N LEU A 202 19.21 12.82 -10.73
CA LEU A 202 20.24 12.95 -9.70
C LEU A 202 20.31 14.32 -8.98
N ASP A 203 19.72 15.37 -9.56
CA ASP A 203 20.00 16.76 -9.17
C ASP A 203 19.14 17.30 -8.02
N HIS A 204 18.11 16.55 -7.58
CA HIS A 204 17.17 17.03 -6.55
C HIS A 204 16.94 16.05 -5.38
N PRO A 205 17.97 15.64 -4.63
CA PRO A 205 17.84 14.69 -3.49
C PRO A 205 16.87 15.16 -2.40
N VAL A 206 16.76 16.48 -2.22
CA VAL A 206 15.82 17.08 -1.26
C VAL A 206 14.37 16.93 -1.76
N LEU A 207 14.12 17.09 -3.06
CA LEU A 207 12.79 16.93 -3.65
C LEU A 207 12.32 15.47 -3.54
N ASP A 208 13.19 14.52 -3.88
CA ASP A 208 12.91 13.09 -3.74
C ASP A 208 12.61 12.72 -2.30
N PHE A 209 13.40 13.23 -1.36
CA PHE A 209 13.14 13.07 0.07
C PHE A 209 11.73 13.52 0.44
N PHE A 210 11.35 14.75 0.10
CA PHE A 210 10.01 15.26 0.42
C PHE A 210 8.90 14.48 -0.29
N TYR A 211 9.09 14.12 -1.55
CA TYR A 211 8.13 13.35 -2.33
C TYR A 211 7.85 11.98 -1.66
N TYR A 212 8.88 11.19 -1.38
CA TYR A 212 8.69 9.86 -0.78
C TYR A 212 8.27 9.95 0.70
N MET A 213 8.68 10.99 1.43
CA MET A 213 8.17 11.26 2.78
C MET A 213 6.66 11.51 2.75
N LEU A 214 6.18 12.38 1.86
CA LEU A 214 4.77 12.73 1.74
C LEU A 214 3.91 11.63 1.13
N THR A 215 4.47 10.83 0.23
CA THR A 215 3.71 9.82 -0.52
C THR A 215 3.88 8.40 -0.01
N GLU A 216 4.82 8.11 0.89
CA GLU A 216 4.99 6.74 1.43
C GLU A 216 5.07 6.72 2.95
N ILE A 217 6.05 7.43 3.54
CA ILE A 217 6.37 7.29 4.96
C ILE A 217 5.28 7.93 5.84
N LEU A 218 4.89 9.17 5.56
CA LEU A 218 3.85 9.88 6.32
C LEU A 218 2.48 9.21 6.18
N PRO A 219 1.99 8.83 4.97
CA PRO A 219 0.75 8.06 4.83
C PRO A 219 0.79 6.76 5.64
N SER A 220 1.91 6.03 5.62
CA SER A 220 2.07 4.78 6.40
C SER A 220 2.00 5.02 7.90
N ALA A 221 2.71 6.01 8.40
CA ALA A 221 2.64 6.37 9.81
C ALA A 221 1.21 6.76 10.24
N LEU A 222 0.53 7.58 9.44
CA LEU A 222 -0.83 8.04 9.72
C LEU A 222 -1.84 6.90 9.67
N VAL A 223 -1.79 6.04 8.65
CA VAL A 223 -2.72 4.91 8.51
C VAL A 223 -2.53 3.91 9.64
N LEU A 224 -1.29 3.56 9.98
CA LEU A 224 -0.99 2.70 11.13
C LEU A 224 -1.46 3.33 12.45
N PHE A 225 -1.31 4.65 12.60
CA PHE A 225 -1.79 5.37 13.78
C PHE A 225 -3.31 5.37 13.89
N VAL A 226 -4.03 5.56 12.78
CA VAL A 226 -5.50 5.51 12.75
C VAL A 226 -6.00 4.09 13.04
N LEU A 227 -5.35 3.08 12.47
CA LEU A 227 -5.71 1.66 12.65
C LEU A 227 -5.21 1.05 13.96
N ARG A 228 -4.45 1.78 14.79
CA ARG A 228 -3.82 1.26 16.02
C ARG A 228 -4.81 0.76 17.07
N LYS A 229 -6.03 1.31 17.10
CA LYS A 229 -7.05 0.97 18.09
C LYS A 229 -8.01 -0.05 17.48
N LEU A 230 -7.61 -1.31 17.50
CA LEU A 230 -8.36 -2.38 16.87
C LEU A 230 -9.69 -2.68 17.59
N PRO A 231 -10.74 -3.09 16.85
CA PRO A 231 -11.90 -3.71 17.46
C PRO A 231 -11.48 -5.01 18.15
N PRO A 232 -12.09 -5.36 19.31
CA PRO A 232 -11.81 -6.60 20.00
C PRO A 232 -12.10 -7.80 19.08
N LYS A 233 -11.31 -8.86 19.27
CA LYS A 233 -11.41 -10.15 18.60
C LYS A 233 -12.89 -10.57 18.51
N ARG A 234 -13.44 -10.78 17.31
CA ARG A 234 -14.68 -11.57 17.17
C ARG A 234 -14.31 -13.00 17.54
N VAL A 235 -14.80 -13.46 18.68
CA VAL A 235 -14.82 -14.89 19.02
C VAL A 235 -15.74 -15.54 18.00
N SER A 236 -15.15 -16.17 16.99
CA SER A 236 -15.87 -17.11 16.13
C SER A 236 -16.21 -18.34 16.96
N GLY A 237 -17.51 -18.57 17.19
CA GLY A 237 -18.05 -19.86 17.61
C GLY A 237 -18.18 -20.08 19.11
N GLN A 238 -19.20 -19.48 19.73
CA GLN A 238 -19.93 -20.15 20.82
C GLN A 238 -21.38 -20.25 20.37
N TYR A 239 -21.65 -21.31 19.60
CA TYR A 239 -23.01 -21.82 19.44
C TYR A 239 -23.37 -22.38 20.81
N ASN A 240 -24.06 -21.59 21.63
CA ASN A 240 -24.65 -22.11 22.85
C ASN A 240 -25.66 -23.17 22.43
N SER A 241 -25.31 -24.44 22.65
CA SER A 241 -26.30 -25.51 22.62
C SER A 241 -27.31 -25.21 23.73
N ILE A 242 -28.51 -24.79 23.33
CA ILE A 242 -29.67 -24.73 24.21
C ILE A 242 -29.92 -26.16 24.67
N ARG A 243 -29.82 -26.39 25.97
CA ARG A 243 -30.32 -27.59 26.64
C ARG A 243 -31.50 -27.18 27.51
#